data_AF-A0A8H7ZGN1-F1
#
_entry.id   AF-A0A8H7ZGN1-F1
#
_cell.length_a   1.000
_cell.length_b   1.000
_cell.length_c   1.000
_cell.angle_alpha   90.00
_cell.angle_beta   90.00
_cell.angle_gamma   90.00
#
_symmetry.space_group_name_H-M   'P 1'
#
loop_
_entity.id
_entity.type
_entity.pdbx_description
1 polymer ?
#
loop_
_entity_poly.entity_id
_entity_poly.type
_entity_poly.pdbx_seq_one_letter_code
_entity_poly.pdbx_strand_id
1 'polypeptide(L)'
;MDSTAIIFAVVLIIGFIALRLIIKPLSETNEFNIDSSTLSKDEDEEPTSSSSGITSGKSRHRRPVTDSMIEVVLTIAPTLTEEQIRLDLEKTGSVEATIDNYMANGNLPQPSKGDTTEG
;
A
#
# COMPACT_ATOMS: atom_id res chain seq x y z
N MET A 1 28.46 -41.25 -18.34
CA MET A 1 28.23 -39.80 -18.20
C MET A 1 29.53 -39.19 -17.73
N ASP A 2 30.04 -38.20 -18.44
CA ASP A 2 31.36 -37.64 -18.18
C ASP A 2 31.32 -36.80 -16.91
N SER A 3 32.33 -36.95 -16.05
CA SER A 3 32.39 -36.26 -14.75
C SER A 3 32.25 -34.74 -14.88
N THR A 4 32.71 -34.16 -15.99
CA THR A 4 32.58 -32.73 -16.31
C THR A 4 31.12 -32.31 -16.48
N ALA A 5 30.28 -33.15 -17.09
CA ALA A 5 28.86 -32.87 -17.26
C ALA A 5 28.11 -32.89 -15.92
N ILE A 6 28.52 -33.80 -15.02
CA ILE A 6 27.97 -33.90 -13.66
C ILE A 6 28.35 -32.67 -12.83
N ILE A 7 29.62 -32.25 -12.88
CA ILE A 7 30.10 -31.08 -12.14
C ILE A 7 29.39 -29.80 -12.62
N PHE A 8 29.23 -29.62 -13.94
CA PHE A 8 28.50 -28.47 -14.50
C PHE A 8 27.04 -28.41 -13.99
N ALA A 9 26.34 -29.55 -13.98
CA ALA A 9 24.98 -29.64 -13.48
C ALA A 9 24.89 -29.31 -11.98
N VAL A 10 25.85 -29.79 -11.16
CA VAL A 10 25.90 -29.50 -9.72
C VAL A 10 26.13 -28.01 -9.45
N VAL A 11 27.05 -27.37 -10.20
CA VAL A 11 27.33 -25.93 -10.07
C VAL A 11 26.09 -25.10 -10.41
N LEU A 12 25.34 -25.46 -11.46
CA LEU A 12 24.09 -24.77 -11.81
C LEU A 12 23.02 -24.89 -10.72
N ILE A 13 22.86 -26.06 -10.10
CA ILE A 13 21.88 -26.28 -9.03
C ILE A 13 22.24 -25.42 -7.80
N ILE A 14 23.51 -25.40 -7.40
CA ILE A 14 23.97 -24.61 -6.26
C ILE A 14 23.81 -23.11 -6.54
N GLY A 15 24.18 -22.65 -7.74
CA GLY A 15 23.98 -21.26 -8.16
C GLY A 15 22.51 -20.86 -8.14
N PHE A 16 21.61 -21.73 -8.59
CA PHE A 16 20.16 -21.49 -8.57
C PHE A 16 19.60 -21.39 -7.15
N ILE A 17 20.06 -22.22 -6.21
CA ILE A 17 19.66 -22.15 -4.80
C ILE A 17 20.17 -20.86 -4.15
N ALA A 18 21.42 -20.47 -4.43
CA ALA A 18 21.98 -19.22 -3.94
C ALA A 18 21.19 -18.01 -4.46
N LEU A 19 20.81 -18.02 -5.74
CA LEU A 19 19.97 -16.97 -6.33
C LEU A 19 18.58 -16.94 -5.67
N ARG A 20 17.97 -18.10 -5.44
CA ARG A 20 16.67 -18.22 -4.75
C ARG A 20 16.71 -17.79 -3.28
N LEU A 21 17.87 -17.87 -2.63
CA LEU A 21 18.07 -17.44 -1.24
C LEU A 21 18.24 -15.93 -1.10
N ILE A 22 18.92 -15.28 -2.05
CA ILE A 22 19.18 -13.82 -2.01
C ILE A 22 17.91 -13.01 -2.34
N ILE A 23 16.95 -13.60 -3.07
CA ILE A 23 15.67 -12.95 -3.47
C ILE A 23 14.57 -13.08 -2.40
N LYS A 24 14.86 -13.56 -1.19
CA LYS A 24 13.93 -13.45 -0.04
C LYS A 24 14.31 -12.23 0.79
N PRO A 25 13.84 -11.01 0.46
CA PRO A 25 14.01 -9.86 1.34
C PRO A 25 13.24 -10.13 2.63
N LEU A 26 13.88 -9.79 3.74
CA LEU A 26 13.40 -9.92 5.10
C LEU A 26 12.03 -9.24 5.25
N SER A 27 11.02 -9.98 5.69
CA SER A 27 9.77 -9.40 6.15
C SER A 27 10.06 -8.59 7.41
N GLU A 28 10.23 -7.29 7.22
CA GLU A 28 10.34 -6.31 8.30
C GLU A 28 8.98 -6.29 9.02
N THR A 29 8.92 -6.94 10.18
CA THR A 29 7.78 -6.92 11.09
C THR A 29 7.84 -5.59 11.86
N ASN A 30 7.36 -4.52 11.23
CA ASN A 30 7.21 -3.23 11.90
C ASN A 30 5.88 -3.23 12.69
N GLU A 31 5.92 -3.75 13.92
CA GLU A 31 4.79 -3.73 14.86
C GLU A 31 4.50 -2.30 15.32
N PHE A 32 3.55 -1.64 14.66
CA PHE A 32 2.97 -0.38 15.13
C PHE A 32 1.94 -0.67 16.22
N ASN A 33 2.42 -0.88 17.45
CA ASN A 33 1.56 -1.04 18.62
C ASN A 33 1.11 0.35 19.11
N ILE A 34 -0.01 0.86 18.59
CA ILE A 34 -0.75 1.94 19.26
C ILE A 34 -1.70 1.29 20.28
N ASP A 35 -1.28 1.33 21.54
CA ASP A 35 -2.13 1.05 22.68
C ASP A 35 -3.13 2.23 22.83
N SER A 36 -4.39 1.99 22.46
CA SER A 36 -5.48 2.98 22.49
C SER A 36 -6.28 2.92 23.80
N SER A 37 -5.66 2.43 24.88
CA SER A 37 -6.35 2.03 26.11
C SER A 37 -6.22 2.99 27.30
N THR A 38 -5.45 4.08 27.22
CA THR A 38 -5.05 4.84 28.42
C THR A 38 -5.79 6.17 28.67
N LEU A 39 -6.92 6.43 28.01
CA LEU A 39 -7.70 7.64 28.33
C LEU A 39 -9.19 7.34 28.51
N SER A 40 -9.53 6.62 29.58
CA SER A 40 -10.91 6.48 30.05
C SER A 40 -10.96 6.11 31.54
N LYS A 41 -11.08 7.11 32.42
CA LYS A 41 -11.79 7.11 33.73
C LYS A 41 -11.48 8.44 34.40
N ASP A 42 -12.44 9.34 34.52
CA ASP A 42 -13.40 9.53 35.64
C ASP A 42 -14.20 10.81 35.24
N GLU A 43 -15.48 11.07 35.48
CA GLU A 43 -16.46 10.69 36.49
C GLU A 43 -17.86 11.14 35.97
N ASP A 44 -18.90 10.68 36.66
CA ASP A 44 -20.34 10.71 36.38
C ASP A 44 -20.98 12.09 36.07
N GLU A 45 -22.13 12.08 35.35
CA GLU A 45 -23.36 12.90 35.56
C GLU A 45 -24.40 12.67 34.41
N GLU A 46 -25.69 12.85 34.74
CA GLU A 46 -26.96 12.40 34.11
C GLU A 46 -27.27 12.70 32.60
N PRO A 47 -28.27 12.00 32.01
CA PRO A 47 -28.66 12.15 30.61
C PRO A 47 -29.77 13.22 30.43
N THR A 48 -29.39 14.46 30.15
CA THR A 48 -30.33 15.49 29.67
C THR A 48 -30.31 15.65 28.16
N SER A 49 -31.49 15.49 27.59
CA SER A 49 -31.87 15.66 26.20
C SER A 49 -31.41 16.96 25.55
N SER A 50 -30.53 16.82 24.55
CA SER A 50 -30.55 17.64 23.34
C SER A 50 -29.92 16.81 22.21
N SER A 51 -30.72 16.10 21.43
CA SER A 51 -30.29 15.45 20.19
C SER A 51 -30.05 16.50 19.09
N SER A 52 -29.19 17.47 19.39
CA SER A 52 -28.42 18.21 18.39
C SER A 52 -27.23 17.35 17.98
N GLY A 53 -27.53 16.20 17.38
CA GLY A 53 -26.54 15.27 16.84
C GLY A 53 -25.95 15.88 15.60
N ILE A 54 -24.91 16.68 15.82
CA ILE A 54 -23.96 17.22 14.87
C ILE A 54 -23.92 16.31 13.64
N THR A 55 -24.37 16.82 12.49
CA THR A 55 -23.99 16.27 11.21
C THR A 55 -22.47 16.44 11.16
N SER A 56 -21.76 15.46 11.70
CA SER A 56 -20.32 15.33 11.55
C SER A 56 -20.15 14.98 10.08
N GLY A 57 -20.25 16.01 9.23
CA GLY A 57 -19.75 15.99 7.88
C GLY A 57 -18.35 15.44 8.06
N LYS A 58 -18.18 14.17 7.67
CA LYS A 58 -16.91 13.48 7.62
C LYS A 58 -16.08 14.35 6.71
N SER A 59 -15.39 15.33 7.29
CA SER A 59 -14.41 16.15 6.62
C SER A 59 -13.42 15.13 6.16
N ARG A 60 -13.54 14.80 4.87
CA ARG A 60 -12.71 13.83 4.17
C ARG A 60 -11.35 14.49 4.15
N HIS A 61 -10.63 14.37 5.28
CA HIS A 61 -9.24 14.76 5.40
C HIS A 61 -8.55 13.92 4.34
N ARG A 62 -8.32 14.55 3.20
CA ARG A 62 -7.50 14.01 2.14
C ARG A 62 -6.13 13.84 2.77
N ARG A 63 -5.82 12.61 3.17
CA ARG A 63 -4.52 12.29 3.74
C ARG A 63 -3.48 12.62 2.65
N PRO A 64 -2.40 13.34 2.99
CA PRO A 64 -1.33 13.53 2.03
C PRO A 64 -0.82 12.15 1.61
N VAL A 65 -0.69 11.94 0.31
CA VAL A 65 -0.11 10.71 -0.22
C VAL A 65 1.39 10.75 0.06
N THR A 66 1.89 9.71 0.72
CA THR A 66 3.31 9.55 1.02
C THR A 66 3.96 8.63 -0.01
N ASP A 67 5.26 8.80 -0.25
CA ASP A 67 5.99 7.96 -1.21
C ASP A 67 5.98 6.48 -0.78
N SER A 68 5.96 6.20 0.53
CA SER A 68 5.80 4.85 1.05
C SER A 68 4.48 4.19 0.62
N MET A 69 3.37 4.95 0.58
CA MET A 69 2.09 4.41 0.11
C MET A 69 2.17 4.02 -1.37
N ILE A 70 2.90 4.77 -2.18
CA ILE A 70 3.09 4.50 -3.61
C ILE A 70 3.96 3.26 -3.80
N GLU A 71 5.06 3.16 -3.06
CA GLU A 71 5.96 2.00 -3.08
C GLU A 71 5.23 0.70 -2.76
N VAL A 72 4.40 0.67 -1.71
CA VAL A 72 3.62 -0.52 -1.34
C VAL A 72 2.73 -0.96 -2.50
N VAL A 73 2.02 -0.03 -3.15
CA VAL A 73 1.20 -0.37 -4.32
C VAL A 73 2.06 -0.88 -5.48
N LEU A 74 3.22 -0.26 -5.75
CA LEU A 74 4.15 -0.70 -6.80
C LEU A 74 4.68 -2.13 -6.59
N THR A 75 4.87 -2.55 -5.34
CA THR A 75 5.29 -3.94 -5.05
C THR A 75 4.27 -4.98 -5.54
N ILE A 76 2.98 -4.61 -5.54
CA ILE A 76 1.88 -5.48 -5.95
C ILE A 76 1.55 -5.28 -7.43
N ALA A 77 1.63 -4.04 -7.91
CA ALA A 77 1.23 -3.61 -9.24
C ALA A 77 2.38 -2.90 -9.98
N PRO A 78 3.46 -3.60 -10.34
CA PRO A 78 4.67 -2.99 -10.92
C PRO A 78 4.45 -2.43 -12.34
N THR A 79 3.32 -2.75 -12.98
CA THR A 79 2.96 -2.26 -14.31
C THR A 79 2.29 -0.89 -14.28
N LEU A 80 1.88 -0.40 -13.11
CA LEU A 80 1.24 0.90 -12.94
C LEU A 80 2.28 2.01 -12.84
N THR A 81 1.91 3.22 -13.27
CA THR A 81 2.77 4.39 -13.08
C THR A 81 2.53 5.02 -11.71
N GLU A 82 3.56 5.64 -11.14
CA GLU A 82 3.44 6.38 -9.88
C GLU A 82 2.34 7.45 -9.92
N GLU A 83 2.14 8.09 -11.07
CA GLU A 83 1.10 9.10 -11.24
C GLU A 83 -0.32 8.52 -11.13
N GLN A 84 -0.54 7.33 -11.70
CA GLN A 84 -1.83 6.62 -11.59
C GLN A 84 -2.10 6.20 -10.14
N ILE A 85 -1.07 5.69 -9.48
CA ILE A 85 -1.16 5.27 -8.08
C ILE A 85 -1.42 6.47 -7.18
N ARG A 86 -0.69 7.57 -7.35
CA ARG A 86 -0.86 8.80 -6.58
C ARG A 86 -2.27 9.36 -6.75
N LEU A 87 -2.80 9.39 -7.98
CA LEU A 87 -4.16 9.86 -8.26
C LEU A 87 -5.21 9.03 -7.53
N ASP A 88 -5.10 7.70 -7.56
CA ASP A 88 -6.06 6.83 -6.89
C ASP A 88 -5.91 6.91 -5.35
N LEU A 89 -4.68 6.97 -4.83
CA LEU A 89 -4.42 7.16 -3.41
C LEU A 89 -4.92 8.51 -2.88
N GLU A 90 -4.87 9.58 -3.68
CA GLU A 90 -5.45 10.87 -3.32
C GLU A 90 -6.99 10.81 -3.24
N LYS A 91 -7.60 9.93 -4.04
CA LYS A 91 -9.05 9.73 -4.09
C LYS A 91 -9.54 8.80 -2.98
N THR A 92 -8.85 7.68 -2.75
CA THR A 92 -9.21 6.65 -1.77
C THR A 92 -8.71 7.00 -0.38
N GLY A 93 -7.52 7.62 -0.28
CA GLY A 93 -6.81 7.86 0.98
C GLY A 93 -6.28 6.58 1.64
N SER A 94 -6.30 5.43 0.96
CA SER A 94 -5.87 4.13 1.49
C SER A 94 -5.22 3.28 0.41
N VAL A 95 -4.10 2.66 0.76
CA VAL A 95 -3.36 1.70 -0.07
C VAL A 95 -4.22 0.48 -0.41
N GLU A 96 -4.92 -0.07 0.58
CA GLU A 96 -5.75 -1.26 0.42
C GLU A 96 -6.85 -1.04 -0.61
N ALA A 97 -7.59 0.07 -0.49
CA ALA A 97 -8.65 0.41 -1.43
C ALA A 97 -8.12 0.61 -2.87
N THR A 98 -6.90 1.13 -3.00
CA THR A 98 -6.25 1.29 -4.31
C THR A 98 -5.80 -0.04 -4.91
N ILE A 99 -5.32 -0.97 -4.09
CA ILE A 99 -5.01 -2.34 -4.53
C ILE A 99 -6.30 -3.06 -4.96
N ASP A 100 -7.37 -2.93 -4.19
CA ASP A 100 -8.66 -3.53 -4.52
C ASP A 100 -9.20 -3.00 -5.84
N ASN A 101 -9.13 -1.68 -6.06
CA ASN A 101 -9.50 -1.05 -7.33
C ASN A 101 -8.66 -1.60 -8.50
N TYR A 102 -7.34 -1.73 -8.30
CA TYR A 102 -6.45 -2.30 -9.28
C TYR A 102 -6.80 -3.77 -9.59
N MET A 103 -7.05 -4.60 -8.57
CA MET A 103 -7.39 -6.01 -8.76
C MET A 103 -8.76 -6.20 -9.41
N ALA A 104 -9.72 -5.32 -9.13
CA ALA A 104 -11.06 -5.38 -9.71
C ALA A 104 -11.07 -4.95 -11.19
N ASN A 105 -10.30 -3.93 -11.54
CA ASN A 105 -10.35 -3.30 -12.87
C ASN A 105 -9.16 -3.67 -13.77
N GLY A 106 -8.10 -4.25 -13.21
CA GLY A 106 -6.83 -4.53 -13.86
C GLY A 106 -5.96 -3.30 -14.13
N ASN A 107 -6.45 -2.09 -13.84
CA ASN A 107 -5.74 -0.82 -14.03
C ASN A 107 -6.35 0.31 -13.17
N LEU A 108 -5.61 1.40 -12.98
CA LEU A 108 -6.07 2.62 -12.29
C LEU A 108 -6.40 3.76 -13.28
N PRO A 109 -7.23 4.73 -12.87
CA PRO A 109 -7.52 5.92 -13.68
C PRO A 109 -6.23 6.66 -14.04
N GLN A 110 -6.10 7.05 -15.30
CA GLN A 110 -4.96 7.86 -15.73
C GLN A 110 -5.20 9.33 -15.37
N PRO A 111 -4.19 10.05 -14.88
CA PRO A 111 -4.30 11.50 -14.75
C PRO A 111 -4.51 12.11 -16.14
N SER A 112 -5.55 12.94 -16.29
CA SER A 112 -5.68 13.75 -17.49
C SER A 112 -4.51 14.75 -17.50
N LYS A 113 -3.54 14.55 -18.39
CA LYS A 113 -2.55 15.58 -18.72
C LYS A 113 -3.33 16.74 -19.33
N GLY A 114 -3.63 17.75 -18.52
CA GLY A 114 -4.38 18.93 -18.96
C GLY A 114 -3.63 19.68 -20.05
N ASP A 115 -4.30 19.87 -21.18
CA ASP A 115 -4.20 20.98 -22.14
C ASP A 115 -2.81 21.43 -22.59
N THR A 116 -2.23 20.70 -23.54
CA THR A 116 -1.45 21.32 -24.62
C THR A 116 -2.43 22.08 -25.53
N THR A 117 -2.87 23.27 -25.09
CA THR A 117 -3.43 24.28 -26.01
C THR A 117 -2.23 24.94 -26.67
N GLU A 118 -1.80 24.42 -27.82
CA GLU A 118 -0.89 25.15 -28.70
C GLU A 118 -1.65 26.34 -29.28
N GLY A 119 -1.11 27.54 -29.10
CA GLY A 119 -1.62 28.80 -29.65
C GLY A 119 -1.15 29.07 -31.07
#